data_AF-A0A1V6ECJ3-F1
#
_entry.id   AF-A0A1V6ECJ3-F1
#
_cell.length_a   1.000
_cell.length_b   1.000
_cell.length_c   1.000
_cell.angle_alpha   90.00
_cell.angle_beta   90.00
_cell.angle_gamma   90.00
#
_symmetry.space_group_name_H-M   'P 1'
#
loop_
_entity.id
_entity.type
_entity.pdbx_description
1 polymer ?
#
loop_
_entity_poly.entity_id
_entity_poly.type
_entity_poly.pdbx_seq_one_letter_code
_entity_poly.pdbx_strand_id
1 'polypeptide(L)' 'MPLAAVMDWARPQMLPVTVIPGVEHFFHGQLTLLKHLVVRHLHT' A
#
# COMPACT_ATOMS: atom_id res chain seq x y z
N MET A 1 -8.25 7.59 -2.69
CA MET A 1 -7.41 8.10 -3.80
C MET A 1 -7.46 7.04 -4.89
N PRO A 2 -7.55 7.35 -6.20
CA PRO A 2 -7.79 6.32 -7.23
C PRO A 2 -6.61 5.37 -7.38
N LEU A 3 -6.85 4.05 -7.43
CA LEU A 3 -5.80 3.03 -7.66
C LEU A 3 -5.04 3.27 -8.96
N ALA A 4 -5.73 3.76 -10.01
CA ALA A 4 -5.11 4.08 -11.30
C ALA A 4 -3.95 5.08 -11.15
N ALA A 5 -4.12 6.14 -10.36
CA ALA A 5 -3.08 7.15 -10.15
C ALA A 5 -1.82 6.56 -9.49
N VAL A 6 -1.98 5.61 -8.55
CA VAL A 6 -0.85 4.90 -7.94
C VAL A 6 -0.14 4.02 -8.96
N MET A 7 -0.89 3.32 -9.82
CA MET A 7 -0.32 2.46 -10.85
C MET A 7 0.41 3.25 -11.93
N ASP A 8 -0.12 4.41 -12.35
CA ASP A 8 0.52 5.28 -13.33
C ASP A 8 1.86 5.83 -12.82
N TRP A 9 1.95 6.12 -11.52
CA TRP A 9 3.21 6.51 -10.87
C TRP A 9 4.20 5.34 -10.71
N ALA A 10 3.72 4.14 -10.34
CA ALA A 10 4.59 3.01 -10.03
C ALA A 10 5.18 2.31 -11.27
N ARG A 11 4.43 2.22 -12.37
CA ARG A 11 4.80 1.45 -13.58
C ARG A 11 6.12 1.87 -14.22
N PRO A 12 6.42 3.16 -14.47
CA PRO A 12 7.66 3.57 -15.14
C PRO A 12 8.94 3.15 -14.42
N GLN A 13 8.84 2.94 -13.11
CA GLN A 13 9.94 2.57 -12.22
C GLN A 13 9.81 1.15 -11.65
N MET A 14 8.87 0.35 -12.18
CA MET A 14 8.62 -1.04 -11.79
C MET A 14 8.48 -1.23 -10.26
N LEU A 15 7.88 -0.26 -9.56
CA LEU A 15 7.72 -0.37 -8.12
C LEU A 15 6.69 -1.44 -7.74
N PRO A 16 6.98 -2.28 -6.73
CA PRO A 16 5.97 -3.17 -6.17
C PRO A 16 4.86 -2.37 -5.46
N VAL A 17 3.61 -2.78 -5.64
CA VAL A 17 2.44 -2.17 -5.01
C VAL A 17 1.66 -3.23 -4.24
N THR A 18 1.40 -2.97 -2.95
CA THR A 18 0.52 -3.80 -2.11
C THR A 18 -0.81 -3.09 -1.93
N VAL A 19 -1.92 -3.77 -2.24
CA VAL A 19 -3.28 -3.24 -2.10
C VAL A 19 -3.95 -3.87 -0.88
N ILE A 20 -4.52 -3.03 0.00
CA ILE A 20 -5.35 -3.47 1.13
C ILE A 20 -6.81 -3.13 0.77
N PRO A 21 -7.69 -4.11 0.51
CA PRO A 21 -9.08 -3.84 0.15
C PRO A 21 -9.90 -3.35 1.35
N GLY A 22 -10.91 -2.51 1.10
CA GLY A 22 -11.87 -2.07 2.12
C GLY A 22 -11.36 -1.01 3.10
N VAL A 23 -10.21 -0.39 2.84
CA VAL A 23 -9.67 0.70 3.67
C VAL A 23 -9.94 2.06 3.06
N GLU A 24 -10.17 3.02 3.95
CA GLU A 24 -10.18 4.45 3.63
C GLU A 24 -8.75 4.99 3.49
N HIS A 25 -8.58 6.23 3.00
CA HIS A 25 -7.27 6.86 2.82
C HIS A 25 -6.38 6.90 4.07
N PHE A 26 -6.99 6.84 5.26
CA PHE A 26 -6.30 6.87 6.55
C PHE A 26 -6.13 5.49 7.19
N PHE A 27 -6.58 4.41 6.56
CA PHE A 27 -6.50 3.05 7.10
C PHE A 27 -7.15 2.89 8.50
N HIS A 28 -8.24 3.62 8.77
CA HIS A 28 -8.99 3.48 10.02
C HIS A 28 -9.35 2.01 10.29
N GLY A 29 -9.09 1.53 11.50
CA GLY A 29 -9.30 0.12 11.89
C GLY A 29 -8.28 -0.87 11.33
N GLN A 30 -7.33 -0.44 10.48
CA GLN A 30 -6.35 -1.31 9.81
C GLN A 30 -4.89 -0.87 9.99
N LEU A 31 -4.61 0.08 10.90
CA LEU A 31 -3.24 0.54 11.18
C LEU A 31 -2.31 -0.58 11.64
N THR A 32 -2.81 -1.55 12.42
CA THR A 32 -2.03 -2.72 12.85
C THR A 32 -1.62 -3.59 11.65
N LEU A 33 -2.54 -3.81 10.70
CA LEU A 33 -2.25 -4.55 9.47
C LEU A 33 -1.22 -3.79 8.62
N LEU A 34 -1.39 -2.48 8.45
CA LEU A 34 -0.44 -1.63 7.73
C LEU A 34 0.96 -1.73 8.35
N LYS A 35 1.07 -1.63 9.67
CA LYS A 35 2.34 -1.77 10.41
C LYS A 35 2.99 -3.12 10.11
N HIS A 36 2.25 -4.23 10.17
CA HIS A 36 2.81 -5.56 9.90
C HIS A 36 3.35 -5.69 8.48
N LEU A 37 2.64 -5.15 7.48
CA LEU A 37 3.08 -5.18 6.09
C LEU A 37 4.36 -4.36 5.88
N VAL A 38 4.44 -3.17 6.47
CA VAL A 38 5.64 -2.31 6.41
C VAL A 38 6.83 -2.97 7.10
N VAL A 39 6.65 -3.46 8.33
CA VAL A 39 7.71 -4.13 9.09
C VAL A 39 8.20 -5.36 8.34
N ARG A 40 7.29 -6.18 7.78
CA ARG A 40 7.67 -7.33 6.96
C ARG A 40 8.53 -6.93 5.77
N HIS A 41 8.17 -5.85 5.07
CA HIS A 41 8.95 -5.37 3.93
C HIS A 41 10.37 -4.91 4.32
N LEU A 42 10.52 -4.25 5.48
CA LEU A 42 11.82 -3.78 5.97
C LEU A 42 12.75 -4.91 6.47
N HIS A 43 12.21 -6.10 6.71
CA HIS A 43 13.00 -7.27 7.09
C HIS A 43 13.40 -8.17 5.91
N THR A 44 13.03 -7.78 4.68
CA THR A 44 13.45 -8.43 3.42
C THR A 44 14.57 -7.64 2.78
#